data_AF-A0A950H0J2-F1
#
_entry.id   AF-A0A950H0J2-F1
#
_cell.length_a   1.000
_cell.length_b   1.000
_cell.length_c   1.000
_cell.angle_alpha   90.00
_cell.angle_beta   90.00
_cell.angle_gamma   90.00
#
_symmetry.space_group_name_H-M   'P 1'
#
loop_
_entity.id
_entity.type
_entity.pdbx_description
1 polymer ?
#
loop_
_entity_poly.entity_id
_entity_poly.type
_entity_poly.pdbx_seq_one_letter_code
_entity_poly.pdbx_strand_id
1 'polypeptide(L)' 'LPLTIPVLIFGVSAASAASGGAAPFLTPFLMLCAMSLLALAGAPFAAAAALRYARE' A
#
# COMPACT_ATOMS: atom_id res chain seq x y z
N LEU A 1 -4.91 6.22 -8.35
CA LEU A 1 -4.91 5.63 -6.98
C LEU A 1 -3.56 5.92 -6.32
N PRO A 2 -3.51 6.43 -5.08
CA PRO A 2 -2.24 6.75 -4.40
C PRO A 2 -1.35 5.52 -4.17
N LEU A 3 -1.94 4.32 -4.09
CA LEU A 3 -1.22 3.06 -3.92
C LEU A 3 -0.63 2.47 -5.22
N THR A 4 -0.91 3.04 -6.39
CA THR A 4 -0.45 2.47 -7.68
C THR A 4 1.08 2.54 -7.83
N ILE A 5 1.71 3.63 -7.45
CA ILE A 5 3.17 3.77 -7.52
C ILE A 5 3.90 2.77 -6.61
N PRO A 6 3.59 2.69 -5.29
CA PRO A 6 4.31 1.78 -4.41
C PRO A 6 4.06 0.30 -4.73
N VAL A 7 2.89 -0.08 -5.26
CA VAL A 7 2.61 -1.48 -5.66
C VAL A 7 3.43 -1.89 -6.89
N LEU A 8 3.63 -0.98 -7.85
CA LEU A 8 4.45 -1.24 -9.03
C LEU A 8 5.94 -1.38 -8.68
N ILE A 9 6.45 -0.57 -7.75
CA ILE A 9 7.84 -0.67 -7.26
C ILE A 9 8.09 -2.03 -6.60
N PHE A 10 7.19 -2.47 -5.72
CA PHE A 10 7.27 -3.80 -5.13
C PHE A 10 7.18 -4.91 -6.18
N GLY A 11 6.22 -4.82 -7.10
CA GLY A 11 6.03 -5.83 -8.15
C GLY A 11 7.26 -6.02 -9.05
N VAL A 12 7.90 -4.93 -9.50
CA VAL A 12 9.11 -5.00 -10.35
C VAL A 12 10.30 -5.57 -9.57
N SER A 13 10.52 -5.14 -8.33
CA SER A 13 11.60 -5.67 -7.48
C SER A 13 11.37 -7.15 -7.14
N ALA A 14 10.12 -7.56 -6.90
CA ALA A 14 9.74 -8.94 -6.64
C ALA A 14 9.97 -9.85 -7.85
N ALA A 15 9.55 -9.43 -9.04
CA ALA A 15 9.81 -10.16 -10.28
C ALA A 15 11.30 -10.28 -10.57
N SER A 16 12.06 -9.20 -10.36
CA SER A 16 13.52 -9.16 -10.56
C SER A 16 14.27 -10.07 -9.59
N ALA A 17 13.84 -10.11 -8.32
CA ALA A 17 14.39 -11.00 -7.31
C ALA A 17 14.06 -12.48 -7.60
N ALA A 18 12.83 -12.76 -8.04
CA ALA A 18 12.39 -14.10 -8.40
C ALA A 18 13.13 -14.66 -9.63
N SER A 19 13.53 -13.80 -10.57
CA SER A 19 14.34 -14.18 -11.74
C SER A 19 15.84 -14.34 -11.46
N GLY A 20 16.28 -14.29 -10.19
CA GLY A 20 17.68 -14.45 -9.79
C GLY A 20 18.51 -13.16 -9.77
N GLY A 21 17.87 -11.99 -9.92
CA GLY A 21 18.52 -10.69 -9.77
C GLY A 21 18.72 -10.33 -8.30
N ALA A 22 19.84 -9.68 -7.96
CA ALA A 22 20.16 -9.22 -6.60
C ALA A 22 19.36 -7.94 -6.22
N ALA A 23 18.06 -7.93 -6.45
CA ALA A 23 17.19 -6.81 -6.08
C ALA A 23 16.73 -6.95 -4.62
N PRO A 24 16.87 -5.91 -3.77
CA PRO A 24 16.38 -5.94 -2.40
C PRO A 24 14.84 -5.99 -2.37
N PHE A 25 14.29 -7.15 -2.00
CA PHE A 25 12.84 -7.42 -1.95
C PHE A 25 12.16 -6.90 -0.67
N LEU A 26 12.89 -6.93 0.45
CA LEU A 26 12.32 -6.67 1.79
C LEU A 26 11.92 -5.20 1.96
N THR A 27 12.74 -4.26 1.49
CA THR A 27 12.49 -2.82 1.56
C THR A 27 11.17 -2.39 0.91
N PRO A 28 10.90 -2.69 -0.38
CA PRO A 28 9.64 -2.29 -1.01
C PRO A 28 8.42 -3.03 -0.43
N PHE A 29 8.58 -4.27 0.07
CA PHE A 29 7.52 -5.01 0.75
C PHE A 29 7.06 -4.31 2.04
N LEU A 30 7.99 -3.94 2.91
CA LEU A 30 7.67 -3.24 4.16
C LEU A 30 7.05 -1.86 3.92
N MET A 31 7.48 -1.16 2.87
CA MET A 31 6.87 0.12 2.49
C MET A 31 5.40 -0.05 2.10
N LEU A 32 5.09 -1.10 1.32
CA LEU A 32 3.71 -1.41 0.93
C LEU A 32 2.84 -1.78 2.14
N CYS A 33 3.38 -2.59 3.06
CA CYS A 33 2.73 -2.94 4.32
C CYS A 33 2.45 -1.71 5.18
N ALA A 34 3.41 -0.79 5.32
CA ALA A 34 3.25 0.43 6.10
C ALA A 34 2.14 1.33 5.54
N MET A 35 2.10 1.55 4.23
CA MET A 35 1.02 2.34 3.60
C MET A 35 -0.35 1.66 3.71
N SER A 36 -0.41 0.33 3.59
CA SER A 36 -1.66 -0.44 3.75
C SER A 36 -2.17 -0.36 5.18
N LEU A 37 -1.29 -0.48 6.18
CA LEU A 37 -1.63 -0.30 7.59
C LEU A 37 -2.11 1.12 7.90
N LEU A 38 -1.48 2.14 7.33
CA LEU A 38 -1.94 3.54 7.44
C LEU A 38 -3.36 3.72 6.89
N ALA A 39 -3.65 3.12 5.74
CA ALA A 39 -4.99 3.16 5.14
C ALA A 39 -6.02 2.43 6.01
N LEU A 40 -5.68 1.25 6.55
CA LEU A 40 -6.55 0.52 7.48
C LEU A 40 -6.79 1.30 8.79
N ALA A 41 -5.74 1.89 9.37
CA ALA A 41 -5.85 2.69 10.59
C ALA A 41 -6.70 3.96 10.38
N GLY A 42 -6.66 4.54 9.18
CA GLY A 42 -7.50 5.70 8.81
C GLY A 42 -8.95 5.34 8.45
N ALA A 43 -9.24 4.08 8.12
CA ALA A 43 -10.56 3.61 7.70
C ALA A 43 -11.73 3.97 8.64
N PRO A 44 -11.64 3.85 9.98
CA PRO A 44 -12.74 4.24 10.87
C PRO A 44 -13.07 5.73 10.81
N PHE A 45 -12.06 6.60 10.63
CA PHE A 45 -12.28 8.05 10.47
C PHE A 45 -12.96 8.35 9.13
N ALA A 46 -12.50 7.69 8.05
CA ALA A 46 -13.13 7.79 6.75
C ALA A 46 -14.60 7.29 6.78
N ALA A 47 -14.87 6.20 7.50
CA ALA A 47 -16.22 5.67 7.68
C ALA A 47 -17.12 6.60 8.50
N ALA A 48 -16.61 7.21 9.58
CA ALA A 48 -17.35 8.19 10.37
C ALA A 48 -17.65 9.46 9.56
N ALA A 49 -16.70 9.94 8.75
CA ALA A 49 -16.91 11.06 7.84
C ALA A 49 -17.95 10.73 6.76
N ALA A 50 -17.87 9.52 6.17
CA ALA A 50 -18.86 9.05 5.19
C ALA A 50 -20.28 8.96 5.78
N LEU A 51 -20.41 8.49 7.03
CA LEU A 51 -21.69 8.48 7.73
C LEU A 51 -22.21 9.90 8.00
N ARG A 52 -21.36 10.88 8.37
CA ARG A 52 -21.80 12.27 8.49
C ARG A 52 -22.29 12.83 7.16
N TYR A 53 -21.54 12.59 6.08
CA TYR A 53 -21.90 13.05 4.74
C TYR A 53 -23.18 12.38 4.19
N ALA A 54 -23.39 11.10 4.49
CA ALA A 54 -24.59 10.37 4.07
C ALA A 54 -25.84 10.70 4.92
N ARG A 55 -25.66 11.41 6.04
CA ARG A 55 -26.72 11.84 6.94
C ARG A 55 -27.18 13.28 6.65
N GLU A 56 -26.45 14.01 5.80
CA GLU A 56 -26.89 15.25 5.16
C GLU A 56 -27.65 14.93 3.85
#